data_AF-A0A058ZQH6-F1
#
_entry.id   AF-A0A058ZQH6-F1
#
_cell.length_a   1.000
_cell.length_b   1.000
_cell.length_c   1.000
_cell.angle_alpha   90.00
_cell.angle_beta   90.00
_cell.angle_gamma   90.00
#
_symmetry.space_group_name_H-M   'P 1'
#
loop_
_entity.id
_entity.type
_entity.pdbx_description
1 polymer ?
#
loop_
_entity_poly.entity_id
_entity_poly.type
_entity_poly.pdbx_seq_one_letter_code
_entity_poly.pdbx_strand_id
1 'polypeptide(L)'
;MTMISPIGGEDAAQAVLVAAEEHYQRAIDALNTLIKDVDAGQSARAKELKSALSELGKATQTAFDERAKVEKRIRNESGAVHDYALDFEQARAEIGRRLACLSTAAGTGSVSDGVE
;
A
#
# COMPACT_ATOMS: atom_id res chain seq x y z
N MET A 1 -20.59 -0.83 12.98
CA MET A 1 -20.26 0.57 12.60
C MET A 1 -19.71 0.55 11.17
N THR A 2 -20.29 1.32 10.24
CA THR A 2 -19.90 1.32 8.82
C THR A 2 -18.55 2.01 8.65
N MET A 3 -17.59 1.31 8.02
CA MET A 3 -16.27 1.86 7.69
C MET A 3 -16.43 2.91 6.59
N ILE A 4 -16.21 4.18 6.93
CA ILE A 4 -15.96 5.23 5.95
C ILE A 4 -14.45 5.21 5.73
N SER A 5 -13.99 4.45 4.72
CA SER A 5 -12.64 4.65 4.19
C SER A 5 -12.51 6.10 3.74
N PRO A 6 -11.35 6.77 3.90
CA PRO A 6 -11.14 8.06 3.27
C PRO A 6 -11.06 7.82 1.76
N ILE A 7 -12.19 8.01 1.09
CA ILE A 7 -12.43 7.89 -0.37
C ILE A 7 -11.47 8.77 -1.22
N GLY A 8 -10.55 9.53 -0.62
CA GLY A 8 -9.61 10.39 -1.35
C GLY A 8 -8.14 9.93 -1.37
N GLY A 9 -7.73 8.96 -0.53
CA GLY A 9 -6.31 8.61 -0.38
C GLY A 9 -5.81 7.61 -1.44
N GLU A 10 -6.59 6.58 -1.72
CA GLU A 10 -6.24 5.51 -2.67
C GLU A 10 -6.25 6.01 -4.11
N ASP A 11 -7.24 6.82 -4.50
CA ASP A 11 -7.32 7.42 -5.84
C ASP A 11 -6.17 8.41 -6.11
N ALA A 12 -5.75 9.19 -5.11
CA ALA A 12 -4.61 10.09 -5.23
C ALA A 12 -3.29 9.33 -5.38
N ALA A 13 -3.09 8.26 -4.60
CA ALA A 13 -1.92 7.40 -4.72
C ALA A 13 -1.88 6.68 -6.08
N GLN A 14 -3.02 6.17 -6.55
CA GLN A 14 -3.14 5.53 -7.86
C GLN A 14 -2.89 6.51 -9.01
N ALA A 15 -3.38 7.75 -8.91
CA ALA A 15 -3.12 8.79 -9.90
C ALA A 15 -1.62 9.13 -10.02
N VAL A 16 -0.91 9.23 -8.89
CA VAL A 16 0.55 9.42 -8.88
C VAL A 16 1.27 8.25 -9.55
N LEU A 17 0.79 7.03 -9.35
CA LEU A 17 1.36 5.81 -9.89
C LEU A 17 1.19 5.74 -11.42
N VAL A 18 -0.01 6.06 -11.93
CA VAL A 18 -0.27 6.20 -13.38
C VAL A 18 0.60 7.29 -14.00
N ALA A 19 0.71 8.44 -13.35
CA ALA A 19 1.56 9.53 -13.82
C ALA A 19 3.05 9.14 -13.89
N ALA A 20 3.51 8.30 -12.94
CA ALA A 20 4.86 7.76 -12.96
C ALA A 20 5.06 6.77 -14.13
N GLU A 21 4.11 5.86 -14.39
CA GLU A 21 4.16 4.93 -15.52
C GLU A 21 4.21 5.65 -16.87
N GLU A 22 3.37 6.67 -17.07
CA GLU A 22 3.39 7.51 -18.27
C GLU A 22 4.71 8.28 -18.42
N HIS A 23 5.30 8.71 -17.30
CA HIS A 23 6.62 9.35 -17.33
C HIS A 23 7.72 8.37 -17.76
N TYR A 24 7.69 7.12 -17.27
CA TYR A 24 8.63 6.09 -17.66
C TYR A 24 8.52 5.70 -19.13
N GLN A 25 7.30 5.58 -19.65
CA GLN A 25 7.10 5.24 -21.05
C GLN A 25 7.72 6.32 -21.97
N ARG A 26 7.48 7.60 -21.66
CA ARG A 26 8.10 8.73 -22.38
C ARG A 26 9.63 8.72 -22.28
N ALA A 27 10.16 8.37 -21.11
CA ALA A 27 11.59 8.28 -20.89
C ALA A 27 12.23 7.16 -21.74
N ILE A 28 11.59 5.99 -21.81
CA ILE A 28 12.01 4.85 -22.65
C ILE A 28 12.01 5.24 -24.13
N ASP A 29 10.96 5.93 -24.61
CA ASP A 29 10.87 6.35 -26.02
C ASP A 29 11.95 7.37 -26.39
N ALA A 30 12.23 8.31 -25.49
CA ALA A 30 13.32 9.27 -25.67
C ALA A 30 14.68 8.56 -25.75
N LEU A 31 14.91 7.57 -24.87
CA LEU A 31 16.10 6.71 -24.86
C LEU A 31 16.28 5.96 -26.18
N ASN A 32 15.21 5.34 -26.69
CA ASN A 32 15.24 4.59 -27.94
C ASN A 32 15.55 5.48 -29.15
N THR A 33 15.04 6.72 -29.15
CA THR A 33 15.34 7.71 -30.20
C THR A 33 16.82 8.10 -30.18
N LEU A 34 17.32 8.33 -28.97
CA LEU A 34 18.72 8.64 -28.70
C LEU A 34 19.71 7.56 -29.16
N ILE A 35 19.38 6.28 -28.89
CA ILE A 35 20.21 5.15 -29.31
C ILE A 35 20.34 5.15 -30.84
N LYS A 36 19.23 5.38 -31.56
CA LYS A 36 19.24 5.48 -33.03
C LYS A 36 20.11 6.63 -33.55
N ASP A 37 20.08 7.80 -32.89
CA ASP A 37 20.91 8.94 -33.27
C ASP A 37 22.41 8.65 -33.09
N VAL A 38 22.78 7.94 -32.01
CA VAL A 38 24.17 7.51 -31.77
C VAL A 38 24.62 6.46 -32.79
N ASP A 39 23.78 5.47 -33.10
CA ASP A 39 24.05 4.46 -34.13
C ASP A 39 24.24 5.10 -35.52
N ALA A 40 23.57 6.23 -35.78
CA ALA A 40 23.75 7.03 -36.99
C ALA A 40 25.05 7.87 -37.01
N GLY A 41 25.92 7.75 -36.00
CA GLY A 41 27.22 8.41 -35.94
C GLY A 41 27.20 9.84 -35.39
N GLN A 42 26.08 10.31 -34.81
CA GLN A 42 25.95 11.65 -34.22
C GLN A 42 26.60 11.75 -32.83
N SER A 43 27.90 11.50 -32.78
CA SER A 43 28.70 11.28 -31.56
C SER A 43 28.88 12.51 -30.66
N ALA A 44 28.69 13.73 -31.16
CA ALA A 44 28.67 14.93 -30.32
C ALA A 44 27.49 14.96 -29.33
N ARG A 45 26.33 14.41 -29.74
CA ARG A 45 25.15 14.25 -28.86
C ARG A 45 25.37 13.18 -27.80
N ALA A 46 26.24 12.19 -28.03
CA ALA A 46 26.42 11.04 -27.13
C ALA A 46 26.87 11.41 -25.70
N LYS A 47 27.63 12.51 -25.54
CA LYS A 47 28.09 12.96 -24.22
C LYS A 47 26.99 13.68 -23.43
N GLU A 48 26.24 14.57 -24.07
CA GLU A 48 25.06 15.22 -23.48
C GLU A 48 23.99 14.18 -23.11
N LEU A 49 23.84 13.18 -23.97
CA LEU A 49 23.06 11.97 -23.75
C LEU A 49 23.39 11.29 -22.43
N LYS A 50 24.66 10.93 -22.25
CA LYS A 50 25.09 10.20 -21.05
C LYS A 50 24.76 10.96 -19.78
N SER A 51 24.87 12.29 -19.81
CA SER A 51 24.49 13.15 -18.68
C SER A 51 22.97 13.13 -18.46
N ALA A 52 22.17 13.32 -19.50
CA ALA A 52 20.71 13.30 -19.41
C ALA A 52 20.17 11.96 -18.91
N LEU A 53 20.76 10.84 -19.38
CA LEU A 53 20.42 9.49 -18.93
C LEU A 53 20.75 9.27 -17.46
N SER A 54 21.89 9.79 -16.99
CA SER A 54 22.28 9.71 -15.58
C SER A 54 21.30 10.48 -14.69
N GLU A 55 20.93 11.71 -15.08
CA GLU A 55 19.95 12.51 -14.34
C GLU A 55 18.56 11.86 -14.32
N LEU A 56 18.13 11.30 -15.45
CA LEU A 56 16.89 10.54 -15.54
C LEU A 56 16.91 9.29 -14.64
N GLY A 57 18.03 8.56 -14.60
CA GLY A 57 18.22 7.42 -13.70
C GLY A 57 18.11 7.82 -12.23
N LYS A 58 18.69 8.97 -11.83
CA LYS A 58 18.56 9.51 -10.47
C LYS A 58 17.12 9.91 -10.13
N ALA A 59 16.42 10.58 -11.05
CA ALA A 59 15.02 10.96 -10.88
C ALA A 59 14.13 9.70 -10.74
N THR A 60 14.39 8.68 -11.56
CA THR A 60 13.70 7.39 -11.51
C THR A 60 13.93 6.67 -10.17
N GLN A 61 15.18 6.61 -9.70
CA GLN A 61 15.50 6.02 -8.40
C GLN A 61 14.78 6.75 -7.26
N THR A 62 14.77 8.08 -7.30
CA THR A 62 14.07 8.90 -6.31
C THR A 62 12.58 8.59 -6.30
N ALA A 63 11.95 8.42 -7.46
CA ALA A 63 10.54 8.02 -7.56
C ALA A 63 10.28 6.63 -6.96
N PHE A 64 11.17 5.64 -7.20
CA PHE A 64 11.05 4.32 -6.56
C PHE A 64 11.19 4.38 -5.04
N ASP A 65 12.12 5.19 -4.54
CA ASP A 65 12.31 5.39 -3.10
C ASP A 65 11.06 6.01 -2.46
N GLU A 66 10.44 6.99 -3.12
CA GLU A 66 9.18 7.58 -2.65
C GLU A 66 8.01 6.59 -2.70
N ARG A 67 7.91 5.75 -3.74
CA ARG A 67 6.91 4.67 -3.81
C ARG A 67 7.05 3.70 -2.64
N ALA A 68 8.28 3.27 -2.35
CA ALA A 68 8.55 2.38 -1.21
C ALA A 68 8.17 3.02 0.14
N LYS A 69 8.38 4.34 0.30
CA LYS A 69 7.94 5.09 1.48
C LYS A 69 6.42 5.17 1.60
N VAL A 70 5.71 5.43 0.49
CA VAL A 70 4.24 5.47 0.47
C VAL A 70 3.66 4.11 0.83
N GLU A 71 4.16 3.03 0.23
CA GLU A 71 3.69 1.67 0.51
C GLU A 71 3.92 1.29 1.99
N LYS A 72 5.06 1.69 2.54
CA LYS A 72 5.34 1.53 3.97
C LYS A 72 4.36 2.33 4.85
N ARG A 73 4.02 3.56 4.46
CA ARG A 73 3.03 4.39 5.19
C ARG A 73 1.65 3.76 5.14
N ILE A 74 1.19 3.31 3.97
CA ILE A 74 -0.10 2.63 3.81
C ILE A 74 -0.17 1.39 4.72
N ARG A 75 0.87 0.55 4.74
CA ARG A 75 0.94 -0.61 5.65
C ARG A 75 0.86 -0.21 7.13
N ASN A 76 1.57 0.85 7.51
CA ASN A 76 1.58 1.32 8.90
C ASN A 76 0.22 1.92 9.32
N GLU A 77 -0.43 2.69 8.44
CA GLU A 77 -1.70 3.39 8.72
C GLU A 77 -2.88 2.43 8.72
N SER A 78 -2.89 1.42 7.83
CA SER A 78 -3.92 0.38 7.77
C SER A 78 -3.86 -0.63 8.93
N GLY A 79 -2.81 -0.59 9.77
CA GLY A 79 -2.60 -1.58 10.84
C GLY A 79 -2.36 -3.00 10.33
N ALA A 80 -2.19 -3.18 9.01
CA ALA A 80 -1.96 -4.46 8.36
C ALA A 80 -0.49 -4.87 8.54
N VAL A 81 -0.16 -5.40 9.72
CA VAL A 81 1.12 -6.10 9.97
C VAL A 81 1.11 -7.49 9.29
N HIS A 82 -0.07 -8.01 8.94
CA HIS A 82 -0.31 -9.22 8.15
C HIS A 82 -1.43 -8.97 7.15
N ASP A 83 -1.52 -9.80 6.10
CA ASP A 83 -2.48 -9.71 4.97
C ASP A 83 -3.95 -9.97 5.35
N TYR A 84 -4.31 -9.76 6.61
CA TYR A 84 -5.66 -9.87 7.12
C TYR A 84 -5.95 -8.75 8.13
N ALA A 85 -7.05 -8.05 7.91
CA ALA A 85 -7.59 -7.12 8.89
C ALA A 85 -8.52 -7.89 9.85
N LEU A 86 -8.33 -7.71 11.16
CA LEU A 86 -9.25 -8.25 12.16
C LEU A 86 -10.53 -7.42 12.19
N ASP A 87 -11.68 -8.05 11.93
CA ASP A 87 -13.00 -7.43 12.11
C ASP A 87 -13.34 -7.36 13.61
N PHE A 88 -13.00 -6.24 14.23
CA PHE A 88 -13.26 -6.01 15.65
C PHE A 88 -14.75 -5.91 16.00
N GLU A 89 -15.61 -5.56 15.04
CA GLU A 89 -17.06 -5.53 15.26
C GLU A 89 -17.60 -6.96 15.34
N GLN A 90 -17.23 -7.82 14.39
CA GLN A 90 -17.59 -9.24 14.44
C GLN A 90 -16.99 -9.92 15.68
N ALA A 91 -15.74 -9.64 16.02
CA ALA A 91 -15.10 -10.17 17.22
C ALA A 91 -15.82 -9.72 18.50
N ARG A 92 -16.23 -8.45 18.60
CA ARG A 92 -16.99 -7.92 19.73
C ARG A 92 -18.36 -8.58 19.84
N ALA A 93 -19.07 -8.74 18.72
CA ALA A 93 -20.36 -9.42 18.69
C ALA A 93 -20.24 -10.87 19.17
N GLU A 94 -19.21 -11.58 18.74
CA GLU A 94 -18.95 -12.96 19.15
C GLU A 94 -18.59 -13.08 20.63
N ILE A 95 -17.73 -12.19 21.15
CA ILE A 95 -17.42 -12.12 22.59
C ILE A 95 -18.69 -11.84 23.40
N GLY A 96 -19.51 -10.88 22.97
CA GLY A 96 -20.78 -10.55 23.61
C GLY A 96 -21.74 -11.74 23.67
N ARG A 97 -21.88 -12.50 22.57
CA ARG A 97 -22.67 -13.74 22.54
C ARG A 97 -22.16 -14.77 23.55
N ARG A 98 -20.84 -15.02 23.60
CA ARG A 98 -20.26 -15.99 24.54
C ARG A 98 -20.47 -15.58 25.99
N LEU A 99 -20.31 -14.29 26.30
CA LEU A 99 -20.56 -13.77 27.64
C LEU A 99 -22.04 -13.89 28.03
N ALA A 100 -22.97 -13.66 27.10
CA ALA A 100 -24.39 -13.87 27.34
C ALA A 100 -24.72 -15.36 27.59
N CYS A 101 -24.11 -16.28 26.82
CA CYS A 101 -24.25 -17.72 27.07
C CYS A 101 -23.70 -18.12 28.45
N LEU A 102 -22.56 -17.58 28.87
CA LEU A 102 -22.00 -17.84 30.20
C LEU A 102 -22.89 -17.26 31.31
N SER A 103 -23.42 -16.06 31.12
CA SER A 103 -24.33 -15.42 32.08
C SER A 103 -25.64 -16.18 32.23
N THR A 104 -26.20 -16.68 31.13
CA THR A 104 -27.43 -17.49 31.15
C THR A 104 -27.20 -18.84 31.82
N ALA A 105 -26.06 -19.50 31.55
CA ALA A 105 -25.67 -20.73 32.24
C ALA A 105 -25.48 -20.50 33.75
N ALA A 106 -24.82 -19.41 34.16
CA ALA A 106 -24.59 -19.07 35.56
C ALA A 106 -25.89 -18.75 36.32
N GLY A 107 -26.90 -18.16 35.66
CA GLY A 107 -28.20 -17.85 36.26
C GLY A 107 -29.11 -19.05 36.53
N THR A 108 -28.73 -20.26 36.08
CA THR A 108 -29.51 -21.51 36.27
C THR A 108 -28.93 -22.44 37.34
N GLY A 109 -27.79 -22.10 37.93
CA GLY A 109 -27.17 -22.88 38.99
C GLY A 109 -27.55 -22.37 40.37
N SER A 110 -28.68 -22.81 40.93
CA SER A 110 -28.74 -22.92 42.40
C SER A 110 -27.72 -23.98 42.79
N VAL A 111 -26.55 -23.57 43.29
CA VAL A 111 -25.65 -24.48 43.99
C VAL A 111 -26.43 -24.92 45.22
N SER A 112 -26.95 -26.16 45.20
CA SER A 112 -27.56 -26.78 46.36
C SER A 112 -26.45 -26.96 47.38
N ASP A 113 -26.38 -26.06 48.36
CA ASP A 113 -25.48 -26.15 49.49
C ASP A 113 -25.92 -27.36 50.32
N GLY A 114 -25.20 -28.47 50.16
CA GLY A 114 -25.45 -29.71 50.89
C GLY A 114 -25.02 -29.53 52.33
N VAL A 115 -25.98 -29.24 53.21
CA VAL A 115 -25.80 -29.28 54.66
C VAL A 115 -25.80 -30.75 55.10
N GLU A 116 -24.66 -31.22 55.63
CA GLU A 116 -24.57 -32.42 56.49
C GLU A 116 -25.20 -32.19 57.86
#